data_AF-A0A9D9CYC5-F1
#
_entry.id   AF-A0A9D9CYC5-F1
#
_cell.length_a   1.000
_cell.length_b   1.000
_cell.length_c   1.000
_cell.angle_alpha   90.00
_cell.angle_beta   90.00
_cell.angle_gamma   90.00
#
_symmetry.space_group_name_H-M   'P 1'
#
loop_
_entity.id
_entity.type
_entity.pdbx_description
1 polymer ?
#
loop_
_entity_poly.entity_id
_entity_poly.type
_entity_poly.pdbx_seq_one_letter_code
_entity_poly.pdbx_strand_id
1 'polypeptide(L)'
;MKKSNILSFIGLTFFTVYEISIYIINPPFDVDFLIFLLCMGSFFTLPIFLFVCCCCIIYSSIFAIIDKKRADIICGIWALVLLLIWIFNTNDVNANIQEEYYEDHKSELWEFASEIERICDGKVSHLWIKKDEDESNHTGNLTDADVEQIKDMINSHGFIDVSYGDSVCNIGYKYKGMALYSFVLGLHGKKLEDNYETIIYNDTVAVEHGCGAVGRCSYPGKEEYLKSRGRTSEY
;
A
#
# COMPACT_ATOMS: atom_id res chain seq x y z
N MET A 1 16.25 -11.30 -47.56
CA MET A 1 14.84 -11.58 -47.20
C MET A 1 13.95 -11.34 -48.41
N LYS A 2 13.19 -12.34 -48.87
CA LYS A 2 12.38 -12.27 -50.11
C LYS A 2 11.16 -11.37 -49.89
N LYS A 3 10.83 -10.51 -50.87
CA LYS A 3 9.67 -9.59 -50.89
C LYS A 3 8.33 -10.22 -50.44
N SER A 4 8.18 -11.53 -50.62
CA SER A 4 7.02 -12.32 -50.18
C SER A 4 6.74 -12.20 -48.67
N ASN A 5 7.78 -12.18 -47.82
CA ASN A 5 7.57 -12.17 -46.37
C ASN A 5 7.11 -10.80 -45.85
N ILE A 6 7.48 -9.73 -46.54
CA ILE A 6 7.09 -8.36 -46.18
C ILE A 6 5.62 -8.13 -46.51
N LEU A 7 5.15 -8.61 -47.66
CA LEU A 7 3.74 -8.49 -48.05
C LEU A 7 2.82 -9.29 -47.11
N SER A 8 3.24 -10.51 -46.72
CA SER A 8 2.51 -11.31 -45.74
C SER A 8 2.47 -10.66 -44.37
N PHE A 9 3.56 -10.02 -43.95
CA PHE A 9 3.61 -9.31 -42.67
C PHE A 9 2.69 -8.09 -42.69
N ILE A 10 2.76 -7.26 -43.73
CA ILE A 10 1.88 -6.09 -43.90
C ILE A 10 0.40 -6.50 -43.96
N GLY A 11 0.08 -7.57 -44.71
CA GLY A 11 -1.28 -8.10 -44.77
C GLY A 11 -1.79 -8.60 -43.42
N LEU A 12 -0.93 -9.28 -42.64
CA LEU A 12 -1.25 -9.74 -41.29
C LEU A 12 -1.50 -8.56 -40.35
N THR A 13 -0.67 -7.51 -40.41
CA THR A 13 -0.82 -6.29 -39.60
C THR A 13 -2.09 -5.53 -39.95
N PHE A 14 -2.41 -5.40 -41.24
CA PHE A 14 -3.63 -4.72 -41.69
C PHE A 14 -4.89 -5.48 -41.25
N PHE A 15 -4.85 -6.81 -41.34
CA PHE A 15 -5.95 -7.67 -40.88
C PHE A 15 -6.14 -7.60 -39.36
N THR A 16 -5.04 -7.61 -38.57
CA THR A 16 -5.14 -7.47 -37.10
C THR A 16 -5.66 -6.10 -36.69
N VAL A 17 -5.19 -5.02 -37.31
CA VAL A 17 -5.69 -3.67 -37.02
C VAL A 17 -7.17 -3.54 -37.39
N TYR A 18 -7.61 -4.13 -38.49
CA TYR A 18 -9.00 -4.14 -38.91
C TYR A 18 -9.91 -4.89 -37.93
N GLU A 19 -9.53 -6.11 -37.53
CA GLU A 19 -10.29 -6.91 -36.54
C GLU A 19 -10.37 -6.21 -35.18
N ILE A 20 -9.27 -5.61 -34.70
CA ILE A 20 -9.25 -4.83 -33.46
C ILE A 20 -10.16 -3.60 -33.57
N SER A 21 -10.17 -2.93 -34.73
CA SER A 21 -11.01 -1.75 -34.96
C SER A 21 -12.51 -2.10 -34.94
N ILE A 22 -12.89 -3.25 -35.50
CA ILE A 22 -14.27 -3.76 -35.43
C ILE A 22 -14.66 -4.07 -33.99
N TYR A 23 -13.75 -4.68 -33.22
CA TYR A 23 -13.98 -5.02 -31.81
C TYR A 23 -14.14 -3.80 -30.90
N ILE A 24 -13.47 -2.68 -31.22
CA ILE A 24 -13.59 -1.42 -30.49
C ILE A 24 -14.90 -0.70 -30.82
N ILE A 25 -15.35 -0.77 -32.08
CA ILE A 25 -16.57 -0.06 -32.55
C ILE A 25 -17.84 -0.80 -32.13
N ASN A 26 -17.83 -2.14 -32.10
CA ASN A 26 -18.93 -2.97 -31.63
C ASN A 26 -18.42 -4.00 -30.62
N PRO A 27 -18.12 -3.58 -29.38
CA PRO A 27 -17.67 -4.51 -28.37
C PRO A 27 -18.82 -5.50 -28.06
N PRO A 28 -18.60 -6.82 -28.17
CA PRO A 28 -19.58 -7.82 -27.75
C PRO A 28 -19.68 -7.93 -26.22
N PHE A 29 -18.93 -7.11 -25.50
CA PHE A 29 -18.81 -7.06 -24.04
C PHE A 29 -19.05 -5.63 -23.55
N ASP A 30 -19.43 -5.51 -22.28
CA ASP A 30 -19.64 -4.21 -21.65
C ASP A 30 -18.38 -3.32 -21.74
N VAL A 31 -18.57 -2.01 -21.91
CA VAL A 31 -17.47 -1.03 -22.02
C VAL A 31 -16.58 -1.08 -20.78
N ASP A 32 -17.18 -1.34 -19.61
CA ASP A 32 -16.48 -1.51 -18.34
C ASP A 32 -15.53 -2.71 -18.35
N PHE A 33 -15.93 -3.82 -19.00
CA PHE A 33 -15.09 -5.00 -19.14
C PHE A 33 -13.89 -4.74 -20.08
N LEU A 34 -14.11 -3.96 -21.14
CA LEU A 34 -13.03 -3.56 -22.05
C LEU A 34 -12.01 -2.63 -21.35
N ILE A 35 -12.49 -1.67 -20.55
CA ILE A 35 -11.64 -0.79 -19.74
C ILE A 35 -10.84 -1.62 -18.73
N PHE A 36 -11.49 -2.56 -18.03
CA PHE A 36 -10.82 -3.46 -17.11
C PHE A 36 -9.70 -4.27 -17.80
N LEU A 37 -9.94 -4.80 -19.00
CA LEU A 37 -8.97 -5.59 -19.74
C LEU A 37 -7.80 -4.72 -20.28
N LEU A 38 -8.07 -3.46 -20.64
CA LEU A 38 -7.04 -2.47 -20.99
C LEU A 38 -6.20 -2.08 -19.77
N CYS A 39 -6.82 -1.86 -18.60
CA CYS A 39 -6.12 -1.58 -17.34
C CYS A 39 -5.24 -2.77 -16.92
N MET A 40 -5.75 -4.00 -16.98
CA MET A 40 -4.97 -5.21 -16.73
C MET A 40 -3.84 -5.38 -17.74
N GLY A 41 -4.15 -5.22 -19.03
CA GLY A 41 -3.18 -5.29 -20.11
C GLY A 41 -2.04 -4.29 -19.92
N SER A 42 -2.34 -3.04 -19.61
CA SER A 42 -1.34 -2.01 -19.31
C SER A 42 -0.55 -2.29 -18.03
N PHE A 43 -1.18 -2.82 -16.98
CA PHE A 43 -0.49 -3.21 -15.75
C PHE A 43 0.57 -4.28 -15.97
N PHE A 44 0.36 -5.23 -16.90
CA PHE A 44 1.37 -6.25 -17.21
C PHE A 44 2.33 -5.85 -18.34
N THR A 45 1.84 -5.15 -19.37
CA THR A 45 2.65 -4.78 -20.54
C THR A 45 3.58 -3.61 -20.27
N LEU A 46 3.17 -2.65 -19.43
CA LEU A 46 3.97 -1.46 -19.14
C LEU A 46 5.24 -1.80 -18.34
N PRO A 47 5.22 -2.66 -17.30
CA PRO A 47 6.45 -3.13 -16.64
C PRO A 47 7.35 -3.92 -17.58
N ILE A 48 6.80 -4.78 -18.44
CA ILE A 48 7.60 -5.54 -19.42
C ILE A 48 8.23 -4.59 -20.44
N PHE A 49 7.48 -3.62 -20.93
CA PHE A 49 7.97 -2.62 -21.88
C PHE A 49 9.06 -1.74 -21.24
N LEU A 50 8.85 -1.25 -20.01
CA LEU A 50 9.87 -0.53 -19.25
C LEU A 50 11.11 -1.38 -19.02
N PHE A 51 10.94 -2.66 -18.65
CA PHE A 51 12.05 -3.59 -18.48
C PHE A 51 12.83 -3.82 -19.78
N VAL A 52 12.14 -4.00 -20.91
CA VAL A 52 12.76 -4.12 -22.24
C VAL A 52 13.46 -2.83 -22.64
N CYS A 53 12.85 -1.66 -22.40
CA CYS A 53 13.47 -0.36 -22.63
C CYS A 53 14.72 -0.18 -21.76
N CYS A 54 14.67 -0.53 -20.47
CA CYS A 54 15.82 -0.53 -19.58
C CYS A 54 16.91 -1.48 -20.08
N CYS A 55 16.56 -2.71 -20.47
CA CYS A 55 17.50 -3.66 -21.08
C CYS A 55 18.10 -3.13 -22.38
N CYS A 56 17.32 -2.46 -23.23
CA CYS A 56 17.77 -1.84 -24.46
C CYS A 56 18.70 -0.64 -24.21
N ILE A 57 18.40 0.19 -23.19
CA ILE A 57 19.27 1.29 -22.76
C ILE A 57 20.56 0.74 -22.16
N ILE A 58 20.50 -0.30 -21.34
CA ILE A 58 21.68 -0.97 -20.79
C ILE A 58 22.48 -1.62 -21.92
N TYR A 59 21.84 -2.30 -22.86
CA TYR A 59 22.48 -2.95 -24.01
C TYR A 59 23.10 -1.92 -24.96
N SER A 60 22.42 -0.83 -25.28
CA SER A 60 22.98 0.27 -26.08
C SER A 60 24.10 0.98 -25.34
N SER A 61 24.02 1.11 -24.02
CA SER A 61 25.10 1.61 -23.17
C SER A 61 26.30 0.65 -23.16
N ILE A 62 26.08 -0.67 -23.13
CA ILE A 62 27.15 -1.68 -23.24
C ILE A 62 27.80 -1.65 -24.62
N PHE A 63 27.04 -1.48 -25.70
CA PHE A 63 27.58 -1.32 -27.05
C PHE A 63 28.30 0.03 -27.22
N ALA A 64 27.83 1.09 -26.54
CA ALA A 64 28.47 2.39 -26.46
C ALA A 64 29.70 2.42 -25.51
N ILE A 65 29.92 1.39 -24.68
CA ILE A 65 31.19 1.22 -23.93
C ILE A 65 32.36 0.96 -24.90
N ILE A 66 32.09 0.50 -26.13
CA ILE A 66 33.11 0.45 -27.20
C ILE A 66 33.50 1.87 -27.66
N ASP A 67 32.69 2.90 -27.38
CA ASP A 67 33.02 4.29 -27.71
C ASP A 67 32.45 5.30 -26.68
N LYS A 68 33.22 5.50 -25.58
CA LYS A 68 33.22 6.65 -24.66
C LYS A 68 31.86 7.37 -24.41
N LYS A 69 31.29 7.20 -23.21
CA LYS A 69 31.03 8.28 -22.21
C LYS A 69 30.58 7.71 -20.85
N ARG A 70 31.21 8.18 -19.77
CA ARG A 70 31.04 7.67 -18.39
C ARG A 70 29.71 8.04 -17.71
N ALA A 71 28.94 8.96 -18.30
CA ALA A 71 27.74 9.52 -17.67
C ALA A 71 26.53 8.57 -17.74
N ASP A 72 26.36 7.84 -18.84
CA ASP A 72 25.17 7.00 -19.06
C ASP A 72 25.18 5.73 -18.19
N ILE A 73 26.38 5.20 -17.91
CA ILE A 73 26.58 4.07 -16.97
C ILE A 73 26.19 4.47 -15.55
N ILE A 74 26.52 5.70 -15.13
CA ILE A 74 26.20 6.20 -13.80
C ILE A 74 24.67 6.31 -13.64
N CYS A 75 23.96 6.81 -14.66
CA CYS A 75 22.49 6.88 -14.63
C CYS A 75 21.83 5.48 -14.57
N GLY A 76 22.33 4.51 -15.34
CA GLY A 76 21.82 3.13 -15.31
C GLY A 76 22.05 2.45 -13.96
N ILE A 77 23.22 2.66 -13.34
CA ILE A 77 23.53 2.17 -11.99
C ILE A 77 22.62 2.84 -10.96
N TRP A 78 22.41 4.16 -11.03
CA TRP A 78 21.50 4.84 -10.11
C TRP A 78 20.05 4.38 -10.25
N ALA A 79 19.57 4.13 -11.47
CA ALA A 79 18.24 3.58 -11.69
C ALA A 79 18.10 2.16 -11.11
N LEU A 80 19.11 1.32 -11.28
CA LEU A 80 19.15 -0.01 -10.68
C LEU A 80 19.22 0.06 -9.15
N VAL A 81 20.01 0.97 -8.58
CA VAL A 81 20.10 1.19 -7.13
C VAL A 81 18.77 1.69 -6.58
N LEU A 82 18.09 2.61 -7.25
CA LEU A 82 16.75 3.07 -6.84
C LEU A 82 15.71 1.96 -6.95
N LEU A 83 15.78 1.11 -7.98
CA LEU A 83 14.93 -0.07 -8.11
C LEU A 83 15.22 -1.09 -7.00
N LEU A 84 16.49 -1.34 -6.67
CA LEU A 84 16.89 -2.24 -5.60
C LEU A 84 16.49 -1.67 -4.24
N ILE A 85 16.67 -0.37 -4.00
CA ILE A 85 16.13 0.30 -2.81
C ILE A 85 14.61 0.14 -2.79
N TRP A 86 13.90 0.28 -3.90
CA TRP A 86 12.45 0.08 -3.91
C TRP A 86 12.03 -1.37 -3.62
N ILE A 87 12.75 -2.36 -4.15
CA ILE A 87 12.49 -3.80 -3.91
C ILE A 87 12.89 -4.23 -2.49
N PHE A 88 13.98 -3.69 -1.95
CA PHE A 88 14.56 -4.06 -0.65
C PHE A 88 14.19 -3.12 0.49
N ASN A 89 13.56 -1.98 0.20
CA ASN A 89 12.84 -1.17 1.19
C ASN A 89 11.45 -1.76 1.39
N THR A 90 11.40 -3.09 1.58
CA THR A 90 10.33 -3.66 2.37
C THR A 90 10.52 -3.06 3.75
N ASN A 91 9.60 -2.16 4.12
CA ASN A 91 9.52 -1.70 5.50
C ASN A 91 9.15 -2.95 6.32
N ASP A 92 10.15 -3.72 6.74
CA ASP A 92 9.98 -4.89 7.57
C ASP A 92 9.48 -4.41 8.94
N VAL A 93 8.16 -4.36 9.07
CA VAL A 93 7.45 -4.03 10.30
C VAL A 93 7.77 -5.12 11.33
N ASN A 94 8.28 -4.71 12.48
CA ASN A 94 8.72 -5.61 13.55
C ASN A 94 7.80 -5.47 14.77
N ALA A 95 7.04 -6.50 15.14
CA ALA A 95 6.12 -6.40 16.28
C ALA A 95 6.83 -6.33 17.62
N ASN A 96 8.09 -6.77 17.75
CA ASN A 96 8.81 -6.49 19.00
C ASN A 96 8.99 -4.98 19.19
N ILE A 97 9.19 -4.24 18.09
CA ILE A 97 9.29 -2.77 18.13
C ILE A 97 7.92 -2.14 18.41
N GLN A 98 6.84 -2.65 17.79
CA GLN A 98 5.49 -2.16 18.07
C GLN A 98 5.06 -2.47 19.51
N GLU A 99 5.42 -3.63 20.04
CA GLU A 99 5.18 -3.97 21.44
C GLU A 99 5.95 -3.06 22.39
N GLU A 100 7.25 -2.85 22.17
CA GLU A 100 8.07 -1.94 22.98
C GLU A 100 7.45 -0.53 22.98
N TYR A 101 7.07 -0.03 21.80
CA TYR A 101 6.40 1.26 21.68
C TYR A 101 5.05 1.29 22.42
N TYR A 102 4.25 0.23 22.31
CA TYR A 102 2.98 0.11 23.01
C TYR A 102 3.18 0.17 24.53
N GLU A 103 4.12 -0.59 25.08
CA GLU A 103 4.35 -0.61 26.53
C GLU A 103 4.78 0.76 27.07
N ASP A 104 5.57 1.51 26.30
CA ASP A 104 6.01 2.86 26.64
C ASP A 104 4.88 3.91 26.53
N HIS A 105 3.95 3.75 25.60
CA HIS A 105 2.95 4.77 25.24
C HIS A 105 1.48 4.34 25.47
N LYS A 106 1.23 3.19 26.11
CA LYS A 106 -0.13 2.65 26.27
C LYS A 106 -1.12 3.62 26.92
N SER A 107 -0.67 4.42 27.89
CA SER A 107 -1.54 5.42 28.55
C SER A 107 -2.01 6.48 27.57
N GLU A 108 -1.08 6.98 26.75
CA GLU A 108 -1.33 8.01 25.74
C GLU A 108 -2.25 7.48 24.63
N LEU A 109 -2.00 6.25 24.16
CA LEU A 109 -2.83 5.60 23.14
C LEU A 109 -4.28 5.42 23.61
N TRP A 110 -4.48 4.97 24.85
CA TRP A 110 -5.81 4.77 25.42
C TRP A 110 -6.53 6.09 25.75
N GLU A 111 -5.79 7.11 26.20
CA GLU A 111 -6.34 8.45 26.41
C GLU A 111 -6.82 9.06 25.08
N PHE A 112 -5.99 8.98 24.04
CA PHE A 112 -6.35 9.40 22.69
C PHE A 112 -7.58 8.65 22.17
N ALA A 113 -7.59 7.32 22.25
CA ALA A 113 -8.72 6.50 21.78
C ALA A 113 -10.03 6.82 22.51
N SER A 114 -9.97 7.07 23.82
CA SER A 114 -11.14 7.42 24.62
C SER A 114 -11.70 8.80 24.24
N GLU A 115 -10.82 9.75 23.93
CA GLU A 115 -11.25 11.08 23.50
C GLU A 115 -11.83 11.06 22.07
N ILE A 116 -11.27 10.26 21.17
CA ILE A 116 -11.86 10.00 19.84
C ILE A 116 -13.24 9.37 19.98
N GLU A 117 -13.39 8.36 20.82
CA GLU A 117 -14.69 7.75 21.14
C GLU A 117 -15.67 8.79 21.67
N ARG A 118 -15.26 9.64 22.63
CA ARG A 118 -16.12 10.69 23.19
C ARG A 118 -16.62 11.69 22.14
N ILE A 119 -15.80 12.01 21.12
CA ILE A 119 -16.18 12.91 20.03
C ILE A 119 -17.12 12.21 19.04
N CYS A 120 -16.88 10.92 18.77
CA CYS A 120 -17.56 10.15 17.74
C CYS A 120 -18.84 9.45 18.22
N ASP A 121 -18.94 9.14 19.52
CA ASP A 121 -20.03 8.36 20.10
C ASP A 121 -21.39 9.02 19.83
N GLY A 122 -22.31 8.22 19.31
CA GLY A 122 -23.63 8.67 18.86
C GLY A 122 -23.65 9.61 17.64
N LYS A 123 -22.50 10.03 17.09
CA LYS A 123 -22.43 10.96 15.93
C LYS A 123 -22.09 10.27 14.61
N VAL A 124 -21.18 9.30 14.62
CA VAL A 124 -20.69 8.60 13.42
C VAL A 124 -20.59 7.10 13.65
N SER A 125 -20.89 6.33 12.61
CA SER A 125 -20.67 4.88 12.61
C SER A 125 -19.25 4.50 12.20
N HIS A 126 -18.68 5.27 11.27
CA HIS A 126 -17.30 5.13 10.81
C HIS A 126 -16.67 6.50 10.57
N LEU A 127 -15.39 6.60 10.93
CA LEU A 127 -14.55 7.78 10.75
C LEU A 127 -13.17 7.33 10.29
N TRP A 128 -12.59 8.06 9.35
CA TRP A 128 -11.19 7.97 9.00
C TRP A 128 -10.64 9.37 8.71
N ILE A 129 -9.62 9.77 9.47
CA ILE A 129 -8.94 11.06 9.35
C ILE A 129 -7.44 10.82 9.26
N LYS A 130 -6.81 11.44 8.26
CA LYS A 130 -5.36 11.52 8.13
C LYS A 130 -4.88 12.95 8.37
N LYS A 131 -3.65 13.03 8.87
CA LYS A 131 -2.96 14.27 9.20
C LYS A 131 -2.82 15.25 8.03
N ASP A 132 -2.40 14.75 6.87
CA ASP A 132 -2.02 15.58 5.71
C ASP A 132 -3.08 15.55 4.58
N GLU A 133 -4.27 15.00 4.83
CA GLU A 133 -5.37 14.99 3.86
C GLU A 133 -6.45 16.01 4.24
N ASP A 134 -6.84 16.82 3.25
CA ASP A 134 -7.91 17.82 3.42
C ASP A 134 -9.27 17.14 3.63
N GLU A 135 -9.50 16.02 2.94
CA GLU A 135 -10.74 15.26 3.01
C GLU A 135 -10.72 14.24 4.17
N SER A 136 -11.69 14.35 5.08
CA SER A 136 -11.99 13.33 6.07
C SER A 136 -13.12 12.44 5.57
N ASN A 137 -12.96 11.12 5.65
CA ASN A 137 -14.02 10.19 5.30
C ASN A 137 -14.80 9.81 6.57
N HIS A 138 -16.02 10.32 6.72
CA HIS A 138 -16.89 9.94 7.84
C HIS A 138 -18.34 9.75 7.40
N THR A 139 -19.00 8.79 8.04
CA THR A 139 -20.43 8.53 7.84
C THR A 139 -21.21 8.95 9.08
N GLY A 140 -21.76 10.16 9.06
CA GLY A 140 -22.60 10.68 10.15
C GLY A 140 -22.53 12.20 10.31
N ASN A 141 -22.93 12.68 11.49
CA ASN A 141 -23.12 14.10 11.80
C ASN A 141 -21.92 14.69 12.57
N LEU A 142 -20.69 14.44 12.11
CA LEU A 142 -19.53 15.14 12.65
C LEU A 142 -19.54 16.60 12.16
N THR A 143 -19.25 17.55 13.05
CA THR A 143 -19.10 18.96 12.66
C THR A 143 -17.67 19.25 12.21
N ASP A 144 -17.47 20.31 11.42
CA ASP A 144 -16.12 20.73 11.00
C ASP A 144 -15.19 20.99 12.21
N ALA A 145 -15.74 21.55 13.30
CA ALA A 145 -15.01 21.77 14.54
C ALA A 145 -14.58 20.46 15.23
N ASP A 146 -15.41 19.40 15.16
CA ASP A 146 -15.04 18.08 15.66
C ASP A 146 -13.88 17.49 14.82
N VAL A 147 -13.94 17.65 13.49
CA VAL A 147 -12.87 17.19 12.58
C VAL A 147 -11.57 17.93 12.85
N GLU A 148 -11.62 19.26 12.99
CA GLU A 148 -10.44 20.08 13.34
C GLU A 148 -9.86 19.68 14.69
N GLN A 149 -10.70 19.45 15.71
CA GLN A 149 -10.23 18.97 17.01
C GLN A 149 -9.49 17.64 16.89
N ILE A 150 -10.01 16.69 16.10
CA ILE A 150 -9.35 15.39 15.90
C ILE A 150 -8.03 15.57 15.14
N LYS A 151 -7.97 16.42 14.11
CA LYS A 151 -6.72 16.74 13.39
C LYS A 151 -5.67 17.34 14.32
N ASP A 152 -6.07 18.23 15.23
CA ASP A 152 -5.18 18.83 16.24
C ASP A 152 -4.67 17.78 17.23
N MET A 153 -5.51 16.84 17.64
CA MET A 153 -5.10 15.72 18.50
C MET A 153 -4.09 14.81 17.79
N ILE A 154 -4.34 14.42 16.54
CA ILE A 154 -3.40 13.62 15.73
C ILE A 154 -2.05 14.33 15.65
N ASN A 155 -2.06 15.64 15.39
CA ASN A 155 -0.85 16.44 15.28
C ASN A 155 -0.06 16.57 16.58
N SER A 156 -0.75 16.81 17.70
CA SER A 156 -0.12 17.01 19.02
C SER A 156 0.54 15.74 19.57
N HIS A 157 -0.04 14.58 19.30
CA HIS A 157 0.48 13.28 19.72
C HIS A 157 1.50 12.70 18.71
N GLY A 158 1.68 13.35 17.55
CA GLY A 158 2.60 12.88 16.52
C GLY A 158 2.11 11.66 15.74
N PHE A 159 0.81 11.40 15.75
CA PHE A 159 0.17 10.35 14.96
C PHE A 159 0.01 10.79 13.49
N ILE A 160 -0.29 9.81 12.62
CA ILE A 160 -0.47 10.02 11.17
C ILE A 160 -1.95 9.97 10.81
N ASP A 161 -2.68 9.02 11.38
CA ASP A 161 -4.07 8.79 11.07
C ASP A 161 -4.82 8.13 12.21
N VAL A 162 -6.13 8.27 12.18
CA VAL A 162 -7.05 7.59 13.09
C VAL A 162 -8.24 7.06 12.30
N SER A 163 -8.65 5.83 12.62
CA SER A 163 -9.94 5.29 12.22
C SER A 163 -10.77 4.94 13.47
N TYR A 164 -12.08 5.11 13.37
CA TYR A 164 -13.01 4.75 14.43
C TYR A 164 -14.23 4.07 13.79
N GLY A 165 -14.64 2.92 14.33
CA GLY A 165 -15.80 2.19 13.87
C GLY A 165 -15.94 0.83 14.55
N ASP A 166 -17.16 0.29 14.58
CA ASP A 166 -17.47 -1.02 15.18
C ASP A 166 -16.89 -1.23 16.59
N SER A 167 -16.86 -0.20 17.44
CA SER A 167 -16.22 -0.23 18.77
C SER A 167 -14.73 -0.58 18.73
N VAL A 168 -14.05 -0.13 17.69
CA VAL A 168 -12.60 -0.22 17.51
C VAL A 168 -12.07 1.16 17.14
N CYS A 169 -10.88 1.49 17.62
CA CYS A 169 -10.12 2.64 17.21
C CYS A 169 -8.76 2.19 16.65
N ASN A 170 -8.49 2.50 15.38
CA ASN A 170 -7.15 2.32 14.81
C ASN A 170 -6.37 3.61 14.88
N ILE A 171 -5.10 3.53 15.29
CA ILE A 171 -4.20 4.67 15.42
C ILE A 171 -2.93 4.37 14.63
N GLY A 172 -2.72 5.12 13.55
CA GLY A 172 -1.53 5.05 12.72
C GLY A 172 -0.43 6.00 13.22
N TYR A 173 0.80 5.51 13.30
CA TYR A 173 1.95 6.27 13.74
C TYR A 173 3.21 5.94 12.93
N LYS A 174 4.17 6.88 12.93
CA LYS A 174 5.47 6.69 12.28
C LYS A 174 6.50 6.37 13.33
N TYR A 175 7.17 5.23 13.20
CA TYR A 175 8.34 4.92 14.02
C TYR A 175 9.58 4.78 13.14
N LYS A 176 10.76 4.97 13.75
CA LYS A 176 12.08 5.11 13.11
C LYS A 176 12.20 4.40 11.76
N GLY A 177 12.55 5.14 10.70
CA GLY A 177 12.85 4.57 9.38
C GLY A 177 11.74 4.63 8.33
N MET A 178 10.66 5.37 8.56
CA MET A 178 9.51 5.52 7.64
C MET A 178 8.55 4.33 7.54
N ALA A 179 8.70 3.31 8.37
CA ALA A 179 7.68 2.29 8.52
C ALA A 179 6.44 2.91 9.20
N LEU A 180 5.29 2.66 8.59
CA LEU A 180 3.99 3.06 9.13
C LEU A 180 3.45 1.89 9.94
N TYR A 181 3.13 2.17 11.19
CA TYR A 181 2.67 1.19 12.16
C TYR A 181 1.26 1.59 12.61
N SER A 182 0.40 0.60 12.86
CA SER A 182 -0.98 0.85 13.32
C SER A 182 -1.29 -0.02 14.54
N PHE A 183 -1.98 0.58 15.52
CA PHE A 183 -2.60 -0.15 16.63
C PHE A 183 -4.10 -0.20 16.44
N VAL A 184 -4.68 -1.35 16.74
CA VAL A 184 -6.12 -1.60 16.79
C VAL A 184 -6.51 -1.74 18.26
N LEU A 185 -7.33 -0.83 18.75
CA LEU A 185 -7.78 -0.80 20.14
C LEU A 185 -9.28 -1.14 20.22
N GLY A 186 -9.61 -2.23 20.90
CA GLY A 186 -10.97 -2.65 21.18
C GLY A 186 -11.60 -1.81 22.28
N LEU A 187 -12.52 -0.92 21.90
CA LEU A 187 -13.23 -0.03 22.82
C LEU A 187 -14.24 -0.82 23.66
N HIS A 188 -14.55 -0.31 24.86
CA HIS A 188 -15.43 -0.97 25.84
C HIS A 188 -15.05 -2.43 26.16
N GLY A 189 -13.77 -2.80 26.05
CA GLY A 189 -13.32 -4.17 26.30
C GLY A 189 -13.70 -5.14 25.18
N LYS A 190 -14.04 -4.65 23.98
CA LYS A 190 -14.29 -5.48 22.81
C LYS A 190 -13.08 -6.36 22.56
N LYS A 191 -13.32 -7.67 22.49
CA LYS A 191 -12.28 -8.63 22.13
C LYS A 191 -11.96 -8.55 20.64
N LEU A 192 -10.68 -8.51 20.33
CA LEU A 192 -10.19 -8.49 18.96
C LEU A 192 -9.97 -9.91 18.44
N GLU A 193 -10.27 -10.13 17.17
CA GLU A 193 -10.10 -11.42 16.49
C GLU A 193 -8.79 -11.44 15.71
N ASP A 194 -8.07 -12.56 15.76
CA ASP A 194 -6.84 -12.76 14.99
C ASP A 194 -7.20 -12.88 13.51
N ASN A 195 -6.54 -12.11 12.66
CA ASN A 195 -6.70 -12.17 11.21
C ASN A 195 -5.34 -12.03 10.51
N TYR A 196 -5.29 -12.23 9.20
CA TYR A 196 -4.03 -12.28 8.47
C TYR A 196 -3.27 -10.94 8.45
N GLU A 197 -3.94 -9.84 8.82
CA GLU A 197 -3.42 -8.47 8.84
C GLU A 197 -3.08 -7.98 10.26
N THR A 198 -3.55 -8.68 11.31
CA THR A 198 -3.37 -8.29 12.71
C THR A 198 -2.61 -9.34 13.51
N ILE A 199 -1.97 -8.88 14.58
CA ILE A 199 -1.42 -9.73 15.64
C ILE A 199 -2.04 -9.31 16.95
N ILE A 200 -2.77 -10.21 17.59
CA ILE A 200 -3.38 -9.96 18.90
C ILE A 200 -2.27 -9.88 19.96
N TYR A 201 -2.10 -8.71 20.55
CA TYR A 201 -1.20 -8.50 21.68
C TYR A 201 -1.86 -8.94 22.98
N ASN A 202 -3.07 -8.44 23.24
CA ASN A 202 -3.95 -8.84 24.34
C ASN A 202 -5.42 -8.80 23.87
N ASP A 203 -6.36 -9.18 24.75
CA ASP A 203 -7.79 -9.26 24.42
C ASP A 203 -8.33 -8.01 23.70
N THR A 204 -7.81 -6.82 24.02
CA THR A 204 -8.32 -5.52 23.54
C THR A 204 -7.33 -4.77 22.65
N VAL A 205 -6.16 -5.31 22.37
CA VAL A 205 -5.12 -4.62 21.60
C VAL A 205 -4.55 -5.56 20.57
N ALA A 206 -4.62 -5.14 19.32
CA ALA A 206 -3.96 -5.79 18.22
C ALA A 206 -3.08 -4.80 17.47
N VAL A 207 -2.15 -5.36 16.72
CA VAL A 207 -1.18 -4.62 15.96
C VAL A 207 -1.45 -4.92 14.50
N GLU A 208 -1.73 -3.89 13.70
CA GLU A 208 -2.11 -4.01 12.30
C GLU A 208 -0.89 -3.80 11.38
N HIS A 209 -0.78 -4.66 10.37
CA HIS A 209 0.28 -4.67 9.38
C HIS A 209 -0.29 -4.40 7.98
N GLY A 210 0.27 -3.42 7.27
CA GLY A 210 -0.01 -3.22 5.85
C GLY A 210 -0.50 -1.84 5.46
N CYS A 211 -0.58 -0.87 6.38
CA CYS A 211 -0.93 0.49 5.99
C CYS A 211 0.19 1.12 5.14
N GLY A 212 0.00 1.09 3.82
CA GLY A 212 0.76 1.89 2.84
C GLY A 212 1.82 1.14 2.01
N ALA A 213 2.03 -0.16 2.19
CA ALA A 213 2.97 -0.92 1.35
C ALA A 213 2.24 -1.57 0.16
N VAL A 214 2.56 -1.16 -1.07
CA VAL A 214 2.13 -1.86 -2.28
C VAL A 214 2.86 -3.22 -2.33
N GLY A 215 2.18 -4.32 -2.01
CA GLY A 215 2.76 -5.67 -2.04
C GLY A 215 2.06 -6.67 -1.12
N ARG A 216 2.55 -7.91 -1.06
CA ARG A 216 2.05 -8.93 -0.12
C ARG A 216 2.27 -8.45 1.32
N CYS A 217 1.19 -8.19 2.03
CA CYS A 217 1.16 -7.96 3.47
C CYS A 217 1.37 -9.28 4.23
N SER A 218 2.51 -9.94 4.03
CA SER A 218 2.92 -11.05 4.90
C SER A 218 3.83 -10.48 5.97
N TYR A 219 3.46 -10.64 7.23
CA TYR A 219 4.34 -10.30 8.35
C TYR A 219 5.51 -11.31 8.34
N PRO A 220 6.73 -10.91 7.95
CA PRO A 220 7.90 -11.78 8.04
C PRO A 220 8.24 -11.90 9.53
N GLY A 221 8.12 -13.09 10.12
CA GLY A 221 8.37 -13.26 11.54
C GLY A 221 7.12 -13.47 12.42
N LYS A 222 5.88 -13.56 11.90
CA LYS A 222 4.65 -13.60 12.73
C LYS A 222 4.64 -14.89 13.52
N GLU A 223 4.92 -15.98 12.83
CA GLU A 223 5.06 -17.30 13.43
C GLU A 223 6.21 -17.33 14.44
N GLU A 224 7.36 -16.73 14.12
CA GLU A 224 8.52 -16.64 15.02
C GLU A 224 8.20 -15.81 16.27
N TYR A 225 7.51 -14.67 16.12
CA TYR A 225 7.09 -13.80 17.19
C TYR A 225 6.05 -14.49 18.09
N LEU A 226 4.99 -15.06 17.50
CA LEU A 226 3.98 -15.83 18.23
C LEU A 226 4.62 -17.00 18.97
N LYS A 227 5.52 -17.75 18.33
CA LYS A 227 6.26 -18.85 18.94
C LYS A 227 7.16 -18.39 20.09
N SER A 228 7.82 -17.24 19.96
CA SER A 228 8.60 -16.64 21.06
C SER A 228 7.74 -16.28 22.28
N ARG A 229 6.45 -16.03 22.06
CA ARG A 229 5.44 -15.72 23.08
C ARG A 229 4.67 -16.95 23.56
N GLY A 230 5.03 -18.16 23.10
CA GLY A 230 4.30 -19.38 23.42
C GLY A 230 2.88 -19.42 22.86
N ARG A 231 2.59 -18.60 21.85
CA ARG A 231 1.31 -18.58 21.11
C ARG A 231 1.51 -19.29 19.78
N THR A 232 0.51 -20.05 19.36
CA THR A 232 0.45 -20.61 18.00
C THR A 232 -0.55 -19.81 17.21
N SER A 233 -0.17 -19.39 16.00
CA SER A 233 -1.11 -18.86 15.03
C SER A 233 -2.10 -19.97 14.70
N GLU A 234 -3.39 -19.77 14.96
CA GLU A 234 -4.43 -20.67 14.45
C GLU A 234 -4.71 -20.28 12.99
N TYR A 235 -3.89 -20.78 12.07
CA TYR A 235 -4.24 -20.86 10.65
C TYR A 235 -4.23 -22.31 10.19
#